data_AF-A0AAV5FC22-F1
#
_entry.id   AF-A0AAV5FC22-F1
#
_cell.length_a   1.000
_cell.length_b   1.000
_cell.length_c   1.000
_cell.angle_alpha   90.00
_cell.angle_beta   90.00
_cell.angle_gamma   90.00
#
_symmetry.space_group_name_H-M   'P 1'
#
loop_
_entity.id
_entity.type
_entity.pdbx_description
1 polymer ?
#
loop_
_entity_poly.entity_id
_entity_poly.type
_entity_poly.pdbx_seq_one_letter_code
_entity_poly.pdbx_strand_id
1 'polypeptide(L)' 'MIQTSTMVGRVLTLLQEGIPPPNILAMTFTTAAASEMRDRIGAVVGKAVAKEIPISTFHSFCLQLCRAHAEKYVFF' A
#
# COMPACT_ATOMS: atom_id res chain seq x y z
N MET A 1 -16.15 8.47 -5.04
CA MET A 1 -15.29 7.82 -6.06
C MET A 1 -14.29 8.82 -6.66
N ILE A 2 -13.58 9.61 -5.82
CA ILE A 2 -12.69 10.72 -6.25
C ILE A 2 -11.32 10.67 -5.56
N GLN A 3 -11.26 10.22 -4.30
CA GLN A 3 -10.02 10.16 -3.51
C GLN A 3 -8.97 9.16 -4.03
N THR A 4 -9.37 8.07 -4.68
CA THR A 4 -8.42 7.06 -5.18
C THR A 4 -7.53 7.62 -6.28
N SER A 5 -8.06 8.52 -7.14
CA SER A 5 -7.30 9.12 -8.24
C SER A 5 -6.08 9.93 -7.77
N THR A 6 -6.22 10.73 -6.70
CA THR A 6 -5.10 11.52 -6.15
C THR A 6 -4.04 10.62 -5.51
N MET A 7 -4.47 9.60 -4.77
CA MET A 7 -3.55 8.64 -4.14
C MET A 7 -2.79 7.80 -5.17
N VAL A 8 -3.48 7.32 -6.22
CA VAL A 8 -2.84 6.62 -7.34
C VAL A 8 -1.82 7.54 -8.02
N GLY A 9 -2.21 8.78 -8.33
CA GLY A 9 -1.31 9.77 -8.91
C GLY A 9 -0.04 9.97 -8.08
N ARG A 10 -0.17 10.11 -6.75
CA ARG A 10 0.98 10.25 -5.86
C ARG A 10 1.90 9.03 -5.89
N VAL A 11 1.35 7.81 -5.86
CA VAL A 11 2.16 6.59 -5.96
C VAL A 11 2.92 6.54 -7.28
N LEU A 12 2.27 6.89 -8.39
CA LEU A 12 2.91 6.94 -9.71
C LEU A 12 4.03 7.98 -9.76
N THR A 13 3.84 9.16 -9.16
CA THR A 13 4.90 10.17 -9.06
C THR A 13 6.10 9.67 -8.27
N LEU A 14 5.90 9.00 -7.13
CA LEU A 14 6.99 8.42 -6.34
C LEU A 14 7.76 7.35 -7.12
N LEU A 15 7.08 6.53 -7.91
CA LEU A 15 7.73 5.56 -8.80
C LEU A 15 8.55 6.26 -9.90
N GLN A 16 8.04 7.35 -10.46
CA GLN A 16 8.76 8.16 -11.46
C GLN A 16 9.99 8.86 -10.87
N GLU A 17 9.94 9.26 -9.60
CA GLU A 17 11.08 9.79 -8.84
C GLU A 17 12.14 8.72 -8.50
N GLY A 18 11.91 7.45 -8.88
CA GLY A 18 12.85 6.36 -8.69
C GLY A 18 12.76 5.69 -7.32
N ILE A 19 11.71 5.97 -6.53
CA ILE A 19 11.50 5.29 -5.25
C ILE A 19 11.15 3.81 -5.51
N PRO A 20 11.87 2.85 -4.90
CA PRO A 20 11.56 1.44 -5.06
C PRO A 20 10.13 1.11 -4.61
N PRO A 21 9.35 0.31 -5.37
CA PRO A 21 7.97 -0.03 -5.02
C PRO A 21 7.76 -0.54 -3.59
N PRO A 22 8.64 -1.41 -3.02
CA PRO A 22 8.50 -1.88 -1.64
C PRO A 22 8.59 -0.77 -0.58
N ASN A 23 9.15 0.39 -0.92
CA ASN A 23 9.32 1.52 -0.01
C ASN A 23 8.10 2.47 -0.02
N ILE A 24 7.05 2.18 -0.79
CA ILE A 24 5.85 3.00 -0.90
C ILE A 24 4.67 2.29 -0.23
N LEU A 25 4.36 2.67 1.02
CA LEU A 25 3.17 2.17 1.71
C LEU A 25 1.94 3.03 1.38
N ALA A 26 0.92 2.42 0.79
CA ALA A 26 -0.39 3.05 0.59
C ALA A 26 -1.46 2.36 1.44
N MET A 27 -2.24 3.16 2.18
CA MET A 27 -3.28 2.65 3.06
C MET A 27 -4.67 3.19 2.72
N THR A 28 -5.69 2.36 2.91
CA THR A 28 -7.10 2.72 2.70
C THR A 28 -7.98 2.31 3.89
N PHE A 29 -9.22 2.82 3.94
CA PHE A 29 -10.20 2.40 4.95
C PHE A 29 -10.91 1.09 4.59
N THR A 30 -11.06 0.79 3.30
CA THR A 30 -11.79 -0.40 2.83
C THR A 30 -10.91 -1.27 1.95
N THR A 31 -11.18 -2.58 1.99
CA THR A 31 -10.54 -3.57 1.12
C THR A 31 -10.84 -3.30 -0.35
N ALA A 32 -12.06 -2.88 -0.67
CA ALA A 32 -12.46 -2.49 -2.01
C ALA A 32 -11.60 -1.34 -2.56
N ALA A 33 -11.36 -0.29 -1.77
CA ALA A 33 -10.49 0.81 -2.19
C ALA A 33 -9.02 0.39 -2.35
N ALA A 34 -8.52 -0.51 -1.50
CA ALA A 34 -7.17 -1.06 -1.65
C ALA A 34 -7.04 -1.86 -2.96
N SER A 35 -8.05 -2.67 -3.30
CA SER A 35 -8.09 -3.41 -4.56
C SER A 35 -8.16 -2.48 -5.77
N GLU A 36 -9.10 -1.53 -5.76
CA GLU A 36 -9.26 -0.54 -6.84
C GLU A 36 -7.96 0.24 -7.08
N MET A 37 -7.29 0.66 -6.00
CA MET A 37 -6.00 1.36 -6.09
C MET A 37 -4.93 0.47 -6.74
N ARG A 38 -4.81 -0.79 -6.32
CA ARG A 38 -3.86 -1.75 -6.89
C ARG A 38 -4.13 -1.99 -8.38
N ASP A 39 -5.40 -2.14 -8.77
CA ASP A 39 -5.79 -2.36 -10.16
C ASP A 39 -5.47 -1.14 -11.03
N ARG A 40 -5.76 0.06 -10.53
CA ARG A 40 -5.45 1.33 -11.23
C ARG A 40 -3.95 1.56 -11.39
N ILE A 41 -3.15 1.31 -10.36
CA ILE A 41 -1.69 1.40 -10.46
C ILE A 41 -1.18 0.34 -11.44
N GLY A 42 -1.66 -0.90 -11.32
CA GLY A 42 -1.27 -2.01 -12.19
C GLY A 42 -1.63 -1.80 -13.67
N ALA A 43 -2.68 -1.02 -13.96
CA ALA A 43 -3.01 -0.62 -15.33
C ALA A 43 -1.98 0.33 -15.95
N VAL A 44 -1.21 1.08 -15.13
CA VAL A 44 -0.21 2.05 -15.60
C VAL A 44 1.21 1.47 -15.61
N VAL A 45 1.63 0.80 -14.53
CA VAL A 45 3.02 0.31 -14.36
C VAL A 45 3.17 -1.21 -14.52
N GLY A 46 2.06 -1.91 -14.79
CA GLY A 46 2.03 -3.36 -14.88
C GLY A 46 1.75 -4.05 -13.54
N LYS A 47 1.12 -5.23 -13.62
CA LYS A 47 0.69 -6.00 -12.43
C LYS A 47 1.85 -6.51 -11.57
N ALA A 48 3.03 -6.71 -12.16
CA ALA A 48 4.21 -7.17 -11.42
C ALA A 48 4.68 -6.09 -10.44
N VAL A 49 4.92 -4.87 -10.94
CA VAL A 49 5.33 -3.72 -10.14
C VAL A 49 4.27 -3.37 -9.08
N ALA A 50 2.99 -3.35 -9.47
CA ALA A 50 1.91 -3.03 -8.54
C ALA A 50 1.75 -4.05 -7.38
N LYS A 51 2.21 -5.29 -7.55
CA LYS A 51 2.22 -6.31 -6.48
C LYS A 51 3.32 -6.07 -5.46
N GLU A 52 4.42 -5.43 -5.85
CA GLU A 52 5.53 -5.11 -4.95
C GLU A 52 5.23 -3.93 -4.03
N ILE A 53 4.22 -3.12 -4.36
CA ILE A 53 3.78 -1.98 -3.55
C ILE A 53 2.92 -2.48 -2.39
N PRO A 54 3.29 -2.22 -1.13
CA PRO A 54 2.43 -2.48 0.02
C PRO A 54 1.16 -1.62 -0.05
N ILE A 55 0.04 -2.26 -0.39
CA ILE A 55 -1.30 -1.64 -0.38
C ILE A 55 -2.20 -2.46 0.53
N SER A 56 -2.67 -1.84 1.62
CA SER A 56 -3.45 -2.50 2.67
C SER A 56 -4.53 -1.58 3.24
N THR A 57 -5.46 -2.13 4.01
CA THR A 57 -6.27 -1.28 4.88
C THR A 57 -5.48 -0.88 6.12
N PHE A 58 -5.93 0.17 6.82
CA PHE A 58 -5.39 0.55 8.13
C PHE A 58 -5.33 -0.65 9.09
N HIS A 59 -6.44 -1.38 9.23
CA HIS A 59 -6.51 -2.52 10.14
C HIS A 59 -5.54 -3.64 9.77
N SER A 60 -5.44 -3.99 8.48
CA SER A 60 -4.51 -5.03 8.03
C SER A 60 -3.06 -4.64 8.29
N PHE A 61 -2.69 -3.37 8.06
CA PHE A 61 -1.35 -2.87 8.33
C PHE A 61 -1.04 -2.89 9.83
N CYS A 62 -1.92 -2.33 10.66
CA CYS A 62 -1.72 -2.31 12.12
C CYS A 62 -1.60 -3.73 12.69
N LEU A 63 -2.39 -4.68 12.21
CA LEU A 63 -2.29 -6.08 12.63
C LEU A 63 -0.94 -6.70 12.24
N GLN A 64 -0.45 -6.43 11.02
CA GLN A 64 0.88 -6.88 10.58
C GLN A 64 1.98 -6.27 11.44
N LEU A 65 1.88 -4.97 11.74
CA LEU A 65 2.83 -4.26 12.60
C LEU A 65 2.84 -4.83 14.02
N CYS A 66 1.67 -5.04 14.63
CA CYS A 66 1.55 -5.66 15.94
C CYS A 66 2.18 -7.05 15.96
N ARG A 67 1.93 -7.89 14.94
CA ARG A 67 2.53 -9.23 14.84
C ARG A 67 4.05 -9.18 14.68
N ALA A 68 4.56 -8.26 13.86
CA ALA A 68 6.00 -8.10 13.63
C ALA A 68 6.76 -7.63 14.89
N HIS A 69 6.08 -6.97 15.83
CA HIS A 69 6.68 -6.44 17.05
C HIS A 69 6.18 -7.10 18.34
N ALA A 70 5.31 -8.11 18.25
CA ALA A 70 4.70 -8.76 19.41
C ALA A 70 5.76 -9.32 20.38
N GLU A 71 6.81 -9.95 19.86
CA GLU A 71 7.91 -10.53 20.66
C GLU A 71 8.65 -9.48 21.52
N LYS A 72 8.59 -8.21 21.12
CA LYS A 72 9.28 -7.11 21.83
C LYS A 72 8.58 -6.71 23.14
N TYR A 73 7.34 -7.14 23.35
CA TYR A 73 6.52 -6.76 24.51
C TYR A 73 6.04 -7.95 25.35
N VAL A 74 6.47 -9.18 25.03
CA VAL A 74 6.05 -10.42 25.75
C VAL A 74 6.90 -10.70 27.01
N PHE A 75 7.80 -9.79 27.41
CA PHE A 75 8.59 -9.86 28.65
C PHE A 75 8.21 -8.79 29.69
N PHE A 76 6.92 -8.75 30.08
CA PHE A 76 6.48 -8.20 31.37
C PHE A 76 5.67 -9.24 32.12
#